data_AF-A0A538H9E4-F1
#
_entry.id   AF-A0A538H9E4-F1
#
_cell.length_a   1.000
_cell.length_b   1.000
_cell.length_c   1.000
_cell.angle_alpha   90.00
_cell.angle_beta   90.00
_cell.angle_gamma   90.00
#
_symmetry.space_group_name_H-M   'P 1'
#
loop_
_entity.id
_entity.type
_entity.pdbx_description
1 polymer ?
#
loop_
_entity_poly.entity_id
_entity_poly.type
_entity_poly.pdbx_seq_one_letter_code
_entity_poly.pdbx_strand_id
1 'polypeptide(L)'
;MPAPSRRVPAARQRPRGAPRPHRARRLIVLTVVCGVLLGTLLITAFGQGATREISQALPGPASRLLPVGPPMPLTVALHNGLRIQLPVAQSRVTAIGYHSSGDGALPLSPLGRQGNEGALSRLAHKIFGGGGGGFVYYQLDGGETAGLDVGAVPGTDVYAPVDGTVVGISDYILNGRPYGSLIEIQPSAAPSLVISLTHLSPDPALTVGSVVAASSTKVGRVIDLSGVEKQALSKYTQDAGNHVAIELRAAATLLP
;
A
#
# COMPACT_ATOMS: atom_id res chain seq x y z
N MET A 1 91.46 9.45 -49.84
CA MET A 1 90.71 10.64 -50.30
C MET A 1 90.39 10.42 -51.77
N PRO A 2 89.11 10.44 -52.20
CA PRO A 2 88.14 11.48 -51.88
C PRO A 2 86.74 10.98 -51.41
N ALA A 3 86.00 11.86 -50.73
CA ALA A 3 84.54 11.90 -50.69
C ALA A 3 84.05 12.78 -51.86
N PRO A 4 82.80 12.68 -52.38
CA PRO A 4 81.60 13.22 -51.73
C PRO A 4 80.33 12.38 -52.12
N SER A 5 79.05 12.68 -51.91
CA SER A 5 78.27 13.86 -51.52
C SER A 5 76.87 13.39 -51.09
N ARG A 6 76.29 14.14 -50.15
CA ARG A 6 74.92 14.00 -49.64
C ARG A 6 73.90 14.59 -50.62
N ARG A 7 72.77 13.92 -50.84
CA ARG A 7 71.48 14.54 -51.22
C ARG A 7 70.30 13.85 -50.50
N VAL A 8 69.43 14.69 -49.96
CA VAL A 8 68.06 14.47 -49.39
C VAL A 8 67.15 15.36 -50.28
N PRO A 9 65.81 15.21 -50.48
CA PRO A 9 64.76 14.55 -49.67
C PRO A 9 63.70 13.72 -50.46
N ALA A 10 62.78 13.02 -49.75
CA ALA A 10 61.33 13.14 -49.93
C ALA A 10 60.56 12.14 -49.02
N ALA A 11 59.48 12.64 -48.44
CA ALA A 11 58.63 11.97 -47.47
C ALA A 11 57.82 10.78 -48.03
N ARG A 12 57.57 9.76 -47.19
CA ARG A 12 56.32 9.00 -47.25
C ARG A 12 55.90 8.46 -45.90
N GLN A 13 54.59 8.56 -45.69
CA GLN A 13 53.82 8.44 -44.47
C GLN A 13 53.90 7.06 -43.80
N ARG A 14 53.78 7.07 -42.46
CA ARG A 14 53.52 5.88 -41.64
C ARG A 14 52.10 5.34 -41.91
N PRO A 15 51.91 4.04 -42.21
CA PRO A 15 50.63 3.39 -41.98
C PRO A 15 50.53 2.95 -40.52
N ARG A 16 49.36 3.25 -39.93
CA ARG A 16 48.90 2.78 -38.62
C ARG A 16 48.70 1.26 -38.64
N GLY A 17 49.45 0.52 -37.83
CA GLY A 17 49.16 -0.88 -37.50
C GLY A 17 48.22 -0.94 -36.29
N ALA A 18 47.00 -1.42 -36.50
CA ALA A 18 45.96 -1.54 -35.49
C ALA A 18 46.29 -2.59 -34.40
N PRO A 19 45.91 -2.38 -33.13
CA PRO A 19 45.97 -3.42 -32.10
C PRO A 19 44.88 -4.50 -32.27
N ARG A 20 45.27 -5.75 -31.97
CA ARG A 20 44.57 -7.04 -32.20
C ARG A 20 43.16 -7.18 -31.57
N PRO A 21 42.26 -8.01 -32.17
CA PRO A 21 40.80 -8.01 -31.94
C PRO A 21 40.30 -9.03 -30.90
N HIS A 22 40.94 -9.16 -29.72
CA HIS A 22 40.50 -10.17 -28.72
C HIS A 22 39.48 -9.67 -27.70
N ARG A 23 39.40 -8.35 -27.45
CA ARG A 23 38.43 -7.77 -26.49
C ARG A 23 37.03 -7.61 -27.10
N ALA A 24 36.95 -7.25 -28.38
CA ALA A 24 35.69 -7.13 -29.10
C ALA A 24 34.95 -8.47 -29.20
N ARG A 25 35.67 -9.58 -29.45
CA ARG A 25 35.07 -10.92 -29.49
C ARG A 25 34.46 -11.35 -28.16
N ARG A 26 35.07 -11.00 -27.02
CA ARG A 26 34.51 -11.33 -25.69
C ARG A 26 33.24 -10.53 -25.38
N LEU A 27 33.16 -9.27 -25.80
CA LEU A 27 31.96 -8.44 -25.63
C LEU A 27 30.78 -8.94 -26.48
N ILE A 28 31.04 -9.39 -27.70
CA ILE A 28 30.02 -9.96 -28.60
C ILE A 28 29.47 -11.28 -28.02
N VAL A 29 30.35 -12.16 -27.53
CA VAL A 29 29.90 -13.42 -26.90
C VAL A 29 29.07 -13.14 -25.65
N LEU A 30 29.47 -12.17 -24.82
CA LEU A 30 28.70 -11.80 -23.62
C LEU A 30 27.31 -11.25 -23.97
N THR A 31 27.20 -10.40 -24.99
CA THR A 31 25.91 -9.84 -25.43
C THR A 31 24.99 -10.91 -26.00
N VAL A 32 25.53 -11.86 -26.77
CA VAL A 32 24.75 -13.01 -27.28
C VAL A 32 24.29 -13.91 -26.14
N VAL A 33 25.16 -14.22 -25.17
CA VAL A 33 24.79 -15.06 -24.01
C VAL A 33 23.75 -14.37 -23.13
N CYS A 34 23.90 -13.07 -22.85
CA CYS A 34 22.88 -12.30 -22.13
C CYS A 34 21.57 -12.25 -22.91
N GLY A 35 21.59 -12.06 -24.23
CA GLY A 35 20.39 -12.05 -25.06
C GLY A 35 19.66 -13.39 -25.06
N VAL A 36 20.40 -14.50 -25.14
CA VAL A 36 19.83 -15.85 -25.08
C VAL A 36 19.25 -16.14 -23.70
N LEU A 37 19.94 -15.78 -22.62
CA LEU A 37 19.44 -15.91 -21.24
C LEU A 37 18.19 -15.07 -20.99
N LEU A 38 18.17 -13.82 -21.48
CA LEU A 38 17.00 -12.95 -21.36
C LEU A 38 15.82 -13.46 -22.19
N GLY A 39 16.10 -13.97 -23.39
CA GLY A 39 15.09 -14.58 -24.27
C GLY A 39 14.49 -15.84 -23.65
N THR A 40 15.31 -16.74 -23.12
CA THR A 40 14.82 -17.94 -22.40
C THR A 40 14.08 -17.60 -21.11
N LEU A 41 14.53 -16.58 -20.36
CA LEU A 41 13.80 -16.08 -19.20
C LEU A 41 12.43 -15.50 -19.58
N LEU A 42 12.33 -14.72 -20.65
CA LEU A 42 11.05 -14.15 -21.10
C LEU A 42 10.10 -15.23 -21.62
N ILE A 43 10.60 -16.23 -22.34
CA ILE A 43 9.77 -17.33 -22.85
C ILE A 43 9.29 -18.25 -21.70
N THR A 44 10.11 -18.45 -20.67
CA THR A 44 9.70 -19.25 -19.50
C THR A 44 8.82 -18.47 -18.52
N ALA A 45 9.02 -17.16 -18.39
CA ALA A 45 8.23 -16.33 -17.48
C ALA A 45 6.82 -16.03 -17.99
N PHE A 46 6.61 -16.07 -19.32
CA PHE A 46 5.31 -15.77 -19.94
C PHE A 46 4.67 -16.95 -20.70
N GLY A 47 5.34 -18.10 -20.79
CA GLY A 47 4.93 -19.24 -21.63
C GLY A 47 4.04 -20.30 -20.95
N GLN A 48 3.78 -20.20 -19.65
CA GLN A 48 2.83 -21.08 -18.98
C GLN A 48 1.54 -20.31 -18.75
N GLY A 49 0.60 -20.47 -19.68
CA GLY A 49 -0.79 -20.08 -19.46
C GLY A 49 -1.28 -20.77 -18.20
N ALA A 50 -1.39 -20.01 -17.12
CA ALA A 50 -2.01 -20.47 -15.90
C ALA A 50 -3.43 -20.91 -16.26
N THR A 51 -3.68 -22.21 -16.25
CA THR A 51 -5.03 -22.74 -16.11
C THR A 51 -5.62 -22.04 -14.89
N ARG A 52 -6.52 -21.11 -15.17
CA ARG A 52 -7.29 -20.38 -14.16
C ARG A 52 -8.13 -21.44 -13.47
N GLU A 53 -7.61 -22.04 -12.40
CA GLU A 53 -8.44 -22.76 -11.47
C GLU A 53 -9.45 -21.75 -10.93
N ILE A 54 -10.65 -21.82 -11.47
CA ILE A 54 -11.81 -21.19 -10.87
C ILE A 54 -12.01 -21.97 -9.58
N SER A 55 -11.39 -21.50 -8.49
CA SER A 55 -11.73 -21.96 -7.15
C SER A 55 -13.23 -21.71 -6.98
N GLN A 56 -14.04 -22.77 -7.12
CA GLN A 56 -15.43 -22.73 -6.70
C GLN A 56 -15.42 -22.48 -5.19
N ALA A 57 -15.70 -21.23 -4.81
CA ALA A 57 -15.79 -20.84 -3.41
C ALA A 57 -16.98 -21.56 -2.78
N LEU A 58 -16.71 -22.40 -1.78
CA LEU A 58 -17.75 -22.87 -0.88
C LEU A 58 -18.40 -21.65 -0.18
N PRO A 59 -19.71 -21.71 0.14
CA PRO A 59 -20.36 -20.68 0.93
C PRO A 59 -19.58 -20.39 2.22
N GLY A 60 -19.38 -19.11 2.54
CA GLY A 60 -18.71 -18.72 3.78
C GLY A 60 -19.45 -19.23 5.02
N PRO A 61 -18.76 -19.55 6.12
CA PRO A 61 -19.37 -20.13 7.31
C PRO A 61 -20.39 -19.20 7.95
N ALA A 62 -21.50 -19.77 8.45
CA ALA A 62 -22.63 -19.07 9.08
C ALA A 62 -22.25 -18.22 10.31
N SER A 63 -21.04 -18.36 10.84
CA SER A 63 -20.46 -17.51 11.89
C SER A 63 -20.33 -16.03 11.48
N ARG A 64 -20.60 -15.68 10.22
CA ARG A 64 -20.77 -14.30 9.74
C ARG A 64 -22.01 -13.56 10.25
N LEU A 65 -22.98 -14.27 10.84
CA LEU A 65 -24.27 -13.69 11.23
C LEU A 65 -24.40 -13.35 12.73
N LEU A 66 -23.48 -13.81 13.57
CA LEU A 66 -23.47 -13.47 14.99
C LEU A 66 -22.72 -12.15 15.23
N PRO A 67 -23.14 -11.31 16.20
CA PRO A 67 -22.34 -10.19 16.66
C PRO A 67 -20.98 -10.70 17.11
N VAL A 68 -19.92 -10.28 16.42
CA VAL A 68 -18.55 -10.56 16.84
C VAL A 68 -18.16 -9.46 17.80
N GLY A 69 -17.56 -9.86 18.92
CA GLY A 69 -17.04 -8.93 19.92
C GLY A 69 -15.95 -8.01 19.35
N PRO A 70 -15.38 -7.14 20.20
CA PRO A 70 -14.31 -6.24 19.80
C PRO A 70 -13.13 -6.95 19.12
N PRO A 71 -12.41 -6.28 18.19
CA PRO A 71 -11.18 -6.80 17.63
C PRO A 71 -10.15 -7.09 18.72
N MET A 72 -9.32 -8.11 18.51
CA MET A 72 -8.10 -8.23 19.31
C MET A 72 -7.17 -7.05 18.97
N PRO A 73 -6.45 -6.46 19.94
CA PRO A 73 -5.51 -5.40 19.63
C PRO A 73 -4.46 -5.86 18.60
N LEU A 74 -4.46 -5.21 17.43
CA LEU A 74 -3.50 -5.44 16.35
C LEU A 74 -3.15 -4.10 15.74
N THR A 75 -1.89 -3.69 15.86
CA THR A 75 -1.43 -2.43 15.27
C THR A 75 -1.22 -2.62 13.77
N VAL A 76 -1.98 -1.87 12.98
CA VAL A 76 -1.91 -1.93 11.51
C VAL A 76 -0.97 -0.88 10.94
N ALA A 77 -0.92 0.29 11.56
CA ALA A 77 -0.11 1.41 11.11
C ALA A 77 0.52 2.18 12.28
N LEU A 78 1.64 2.85 11.99
CA LEU A 78 2.33 3.76 12.91
C LEU A 78 2.44 5.17 12.34
N HIS A 79 2.42 6.17 13.21
CA HIS A 79 2.88 7.53 12.88
C HIS A 79 3.57 8.16 14.09
N ASN A 80 4.87 8.47 13.99
CA ASN A 80 5.64 9.10 15.09
C ASN A 80 5.41 8.47 16.48
N GLY A 81 5.29 7.14 16.54
CA GLY A 81 5.03 6.38 17.77
C GLY A 81 3.55 6.17 18.11
N LEU A 82 2.62 6.89 17.50
CA LEU A 82 1.19 6.61 17.58
C LEU A 82 0.89 5.27 16.89
N ARG A 83 0.21 4.38 17.59
CA ARG A 83 -0.17 3.04 17.10
C ARG A 83 -1.64 3.04 16.72
N ILE A 84 -1.92 2.87 15.44
CA ILE A 84 -3.28 2.74 14.92
C ILE A 84 -3.65 1.27 14.96
N GLN A 85 -4.65 0.92 15.77
CA GLN A 85 -5.17 -0.44 15.89
C GLN A 85 -6.16 -0.76 14.78
N LEU A 86 -6.29 -2.06 14.47
CA LEU A 86 -7.29 -2.59 13.58
C LEU A 86 -8.70 -2.27 14.13
N PRO A 87 -9.53 -1.51 13.40
CA PRO A 87 -10.84 -1.06 13.88
C PRO A 87 -11.94 -2.10 13.68
N VAL A 88 -11.69 -3.17 12.92
CA VAL A 88 -12.66 -4.21 12.59
C VAL A 88 -12.17 -5.54 13.15
N ALA A 89 -13.08 -6.34 13.71
CA ALA A 89 -12.76 -7.69 14.18
C ALA A 89 -12.03 -8.51 13.10
N GLN A 90 -10.94 -9.20 13.45
CA GLN A 90 -10.05 -9.89 12.51
C GLN A 90 -10.81 -10.85 11.57
N SER A 91 -11.82 -11.55 12.09
CA SER A 91 -12.64 -12.50 11.33
C SER A 91 -13.60 -11.85 10.33
N ARG A 92 -13.74 -10.52 10.37
CA ARG A 92 -14.61 -9.70 9.51
C ARG A 92 -13.84 -8.84 8.52
N VAL A 93 -12.52 -8.69 8.69
CA VAL A 93 -11.67 -7.98 7.73
C VAL A 93 -11.65 -8.72 6.40
N THR A 94 -11.92 -7.99 5.31
CA THR A 94 -11.85 -8.55 3.95
C THR A 94 -10.57 -8.16 3.22
N ALA A 95 -10.04 -6.96 3.46
CA ALA A 95 -8.70 -6.55 3.04
C ALA A 95 -8.23 -5.35 3.87
N ILE A 96 -6.93 -5.07 3.85
CA ILE A 96 -6.35 -3.84 4.38
C ILE A 96 -5.64 -3.14 3.22
N GLY A 97 -6.02 -1.90 2.95
CA GLY A 97 -5.50 -1.06 1.90
C GLY A 97 -4.79 0.16 2.45
N TYR A 98 -3.75 0.61 1.76
CA TYR A 98 -3.15 1.92 1.96
C TYR A 98 -3.13 2.68 0.64
N HIS A 99 -3.36 3.98 0.69
CA HIS A 99 -3.33 4.84 -0.48
C HIS A 99 -2.75 6.22 -0.14
N SER A 100 -2.43 6.98 -1.18
CA SER A 100 -2.14 8.39 -1.00
C SER A 100 -3.42 9.13 -0.67
N SER A 101 -3.33 10.08 0.26
CA SER A 101 -4.41 11.00 0.59
C SER A 101 -4.03 12.41 0.17
N GLY A 102 -5.04 13.25 -0.03
CA GLY A 102 -4.87 14.64 -0.46
C GLY A 102 -4.24 15.54 0.61
N ASP A 103 -4.24 16.85 0.34
CA ASP A 103 -3.52 17.84 1.14
C ASP A 103 -3.83 17.73 2.65
N GLY A 104 -2.75 17.64 3.44
CA GLY A 104 -2.77 17.68 4.90
C GLY A 104 -2.88 16.33 5.62
N ALA A 105 -3.10 15.22 4.91
CA ALA A 105 -2.99 13.89 5.50
C ALA A 105 -1.52 13.54 5.78
N LEU A 106 -1.27 12.92 6.93
CA LEU A 106 0.06 12.57 7.39
C LEU A 106 0.41 11.13 7.01
N PRO A 107 1.67 10.86 6.61
CA PRO A 107 2.08 9.53 6.20
C PRO A 107 2.02 8.54 7.36
N LEU A 108 1.50 7.35 7.09
CA LEU A 108 1.45 6.22 7.99
C LEU A 108 2.50 5.18 7.59
N SER A 109 3.11 4.51 8.56
CA SER A 109 4.02 3.39 8.33
C SER A 109 3.27 2.07 8.51
N PRO A 110 3.02 1.30 7.44
CA PRO A 110 2.33 0.02 7.54
C PRO A 110 3.20 -1.03 8.22
N LEU A 111 2.61 -1.89 9.07
CA LEU A 111 3.32 -2.95 9.79
C LEU A 111 3.14 -4.36 9.20
N GLY A 112 2.34 -4.49 8.15
CA GLY A 112 2.07 -5.78 7.50
C GLY A 112 3.08 -6.12 6.40
N ARG A 113 2.79 -7.19 5.66
CA ARG A 113 3.48 -7.52 4.42
C ARG A 113 2.66 -7.02 3.23
N GLN A 114 3.27 -6.29 2.31
CA GLN A 114 2.56 -5.81 1.12
C GLN A 114 2.34 -6.96 0.12
N GLY A 115 1.07 -7.23 -0.21
CA GLY A 115 0.66 -8.35 -1.06
C GLY A 115 0.85 -8.09 -2.56
N ASN A 116 0.80 -6.83 -2.99
CA ASN A 116 0.92 -6.42 -4.39
C ASN A 116 2.28 -5.81 -4.75
N GLU A 117 3.34 -6.10 -3.99
CA GLU A 117 4.71 -5.77 -4.40
C GLU A 117 5.05 -6.45 -5.73
N GLY A 118 5.63 -5.71 -6.67
CA GLY A 118 6.15 -6.26 -7.92
C GLY A 118 7.30 -7.26 -7.68
N ALA A 119 7.52 -8.18 -8.64
CA ALA A 119 8.50 -9.26 -8.52
C ALA A 119 9.95 -8.79 -8.22
N LEU A 120 10.32 -7.59 -8.70
CA LEU A 120 11.62 -6.96 -8.42
C LEU A 120 11.73 -6.45 -6.97
N SER A 121 10.66 -5.88 -6.41
CA SER A 121 10.62 -5.41 -5.01
C SER A 121 10.72 -6.58 -4.03
N ARG A 122 10.05 -7.70 -4.36
CA ARG A 122 10.10 -8.94 -3.56
C ARG A 122 11.51 -9.52 -3.49
N LEU A 123 12.27 -9.46 -4.58
CA LEU A 123 13.64 -9.96 -4.60
C LEU A 123 14.58 -9.06 -3.78
N ALA A 124 14.42 -7.74 -3.86
CA ALA A 124 15.17 -6.80 -3.03
C ALA A 124 14.87 -7.02 -1.54
N HIS A 125 13.60 -7.07 -1.14
CA HIS A 125 13.23 -7.29 0.28
C HIS A 125 13.61 -8.67 0.82
N LYS A 126 13.73 -9.70 -0.02
CA LYS A 126 14.27 -11.02 0.37
C LYS A 126 15.77 -10.98 0.66
N ILE A 127 16.51 -10.07 0.02
CA ILE A 127 17.96 -9.89 0.21
C ILE A 127 18.24 -8.89 1.35
N PHE A 128 17.38 -7.89 1.52
CA PHE A 128 17.52 -6.83 2.54
C PHE A 128 16.68 -7.05 3.81
N GLY A 129 16.00 -8.18 3.95
CA GLY A 129 15.31 -8.59 5.17
C GLY A 129 14.07 -7.73 5.47
N GLY A 130 13.01 -7.87 4.68
CA GLY A 130 11.73 -7.24 4.94
C GLY A 130 10.59 -8.24 5.15
N GLY A 131 9.90 -8.14 6.29
CA GLY A 131 8.50 -8.59 6.40
C GLY A 131 8.16 -9.56 7.52
N GLY A 132 8.34 -9.15 8.77
CA GLY A 132 7.77 -9.81 9.96
C GLY A 132 6.39 -9.25 10.34
N GLY A 133 5.48 -9.11 9.37
CA GLY A 133 4.14 -8.54 9.59
C GLY A 133 3.07 -9.62 9.71
N GLY A 134 2.31 -9.63 10.81
CA GLY A 134 1.27 -10.64 11.10
C GLY A 134 0.03 -10.60 10.20
N PHE A 135 -0.02 -9.70 9.22
CA PHE A 135 -1.13 -9.56 8.26
C PHE A 135 -0.63 -9.06 6.89
N VAL A 136 -1.46 -9.22 5.86
CA VAL A 136 -1.19 -8.74 4.50
C VAL A 136 -1.94 -7.44 4.25
N TYR A 137 -1.29 -6.47 3.62
CA TYR A 137 -1.93 -5.24 3.14
C TYR A 137 -1.69 -5.04 1.65
N TYR A 138 -2.46 -4.14 1.03
CA TYR A 138 -2.35 -3.78 -0.37
C TYR A 138 -2.11 -2.28 -0.52
N GLN A 139 -1.18 -1.89 -1.38
CA GLN A 139 -1.04 -0.51 -1.80
C GLN A 139 -2.04 -0.25 -2.93
N LEU A 140 -3.11 0.50 -2.67
CA LEU A 140 -4.22 0.66 -3.62
C LEU A 140 -3.84 1.56 -4.79
N ASP A 141 -3.09 2.62 -4.50
CA ASP A 141 -2.53 3.59 -5.46
C ASP A 141 -1.04 3.83 -5.19
N GLY A 142 -0.28 4.21 -6.20
CA GLY A 142 1.14 4.55 -6.02
C GLY A 142 1.31 5.83 -5.18
N GLY A 143 2.34 5.89 -4.32
CA GLY A 143 2.66 7.07 -3.54
C GLY A 143 2.82 6.78 -2.04
N GLU A 144 2.64 7.82 -1.22
CA GLU A 144 2.69 7.72 0.23
C GLU A 144 1.50 6.92 0.80
N THR A 145 1.70 6.29 1.94
CA THR A 145 0.69 5.52 2.67
C THR A 145 0.00 6.43 3.68
N ALA A 146 -0.78 7.41 3.23
CA ALA A 146 -1.40 8.43 4.11
C ALA A 146 -2.86 8.12 4.49
N GLY A 147 -3.58 7.40 3.64
CA GLY A 147 -4.91 6.84 3.94
C GLY A 147 -4.84 5.33 4.21
N LEU A 148 -5.67 4.87 5.15
CA LEU A 148 -5.80 3.47 5.54
C LEU A 148 -7.26 3.01 5.37
N ASP A 149 -7.46 2.00 4.54
CA ASP A 149 -8.76 1.39 4.30
C ASP A 149 -8.82 0.01 4.95
N VAL A 150 -9.80 -0.22 5.82
CA VAL A 150 -10.03 -1.54 6.42
C VAL A 150 -11.36 -2.08 5.92
N GLY A 151 -11.26 -3.03 4.98
CA GLY A 151 -12.38 -3.65 4.29
C GLY A 151 -13.23 -4.50 5.22
N ALA A 152 -14.53 -4.35 5.12
CA ALA A 152 -15.51 -5.18 5.81
C ALA A 152 -16.88 -5.10 5.12
N VAL A 153 -17.70 -6.12 5.34
CA VAL A 153 -19.08 -6.15 4.84
C VAL A 153 -19.91 -5.01 5.47
N PRO A 154 -20.81 -4.34 4.74
CA PRO A 154 -21.73 -3.37 5.32
C PRO A 154 -22.47 -3.89 6.55
N GLY A 155 -22.68 -3.02 7.54
CA GLY A 155 -23.24 -3.36 8.84
C GLY A 155 -22.24 -3.94 9.84
N THR A 156 -20.98 -4.20 9.43
CA THR A 156 -19.94 -4.64 10.36
C THR A 156 -19.61 -3.55 11.37
N ASP A 157 -19.53 -3.92 12.65
CA ASP A 157 -19.16 -3.02 13.73
C ASP A 157 -17.71 -2.56 13.60
N VAL A 158 -17.51 -1.24 13.78
CA VAL A 158 -16.23 -0.53 13.73
C VAL A 158 -15.92 -0.01 15.12
N TYR A 159 -14.68 -0.17 15.54
CA TYR A 159 -14.16 0.19 16.85
C TYR A 159 -13.07 1.26 16.76
N ALA A 160 -12.86 1.99 17.85
CA ALA A 160 -11.88 3.07 17.91
C ALA A 160 -10.46 2.53 17.59
N PRO A 161 -9.71 3.15 16.66
CA PRO A 161 -8.37 2.71 16.30
C PRO A 161 -7.32 3.15 17.33
N VAL A 162 -7.64 4.10 18.20
CA VAL A 162 -6.75 4.64 19.23
C VAL A 162 -7.54 4.95 20.50
N ASP A 163 -6.83 5.08 21.61
CA ASP A 163 -7.37 5.69 22.82
C ASP A 163 -7.44 7.21 22.61
N GLY A 164 -8.55 7.83 22.98
CA GLY A 164 -8.74 9.26 22.72
C GLY A 164 -10.08 9.82 23.16
N THR A 165 -10.35 11.02 22.66
CA THR A 165 -11.61 11.71 22.84
C THR A 165 -12.20 12.03 21.46
N VAL A 166 -13.50 11.79 21.29
CA VAL A 166 -14.21 12.23 20.09
C VAL A 166 -14.30 13.75 20.09
N VAL A 167 -13.74 14.39 19.07
CA VAL A 167 -13.72 15.86 18.93
C VAL A 167 -14.71 16.37 17.87
N GLY A 168 -15.16 15.49 16.96
CA GLY A 168 -16.11 15.85 15.91
C GLY A 168 -16.92 14.65 15.46
N ILE A 169 -18.20 14.90 15.16
CA ILE A 169 -19.07 13.99 14.43
C ILE A 169 -19.87 14.86 13.45
N SER A 170 -19.67 14.66 12.16
CA SER A 170 -20.34 15.41 11.10
C SER A 170 -20.73 14.48 9.95
N ASP A 171 -21.50 14.99 8.98
CA ASP A 171 -21.88 14.20 7.81
C ASP A 171 -20.68 13.98 6.88
N TYR A 172 -20.49 12.74 6.45
CA TYR A 172 -19.60 12.44 5.34
C TYR A 172 -20.32 12.73 4.02
N ILE A 173 -19.90 13.81 3.36
CA ILE A 173 -20.50 14.30 2.13
C ILE A 173 -19.72 13.78 0.92
N LEU A 174 -20.40 13.07 0.02
CA LEU A 174 -19.86 12.65 -1.27
C LEU A 174 -20.74 13.22 -2.37
N ASN A 175 -20.15 13.92 -3.36
CA ASN A 175 -20.88 14.56 -4.46
C ASN A 175 -22.06 15.46 -3.97
N GLY A 176 -21.86 16.17 -2.87
CA GLY A 176 -22.86 17.07 -2.28
C GLY A 176 -24.02 16.39 -1.55
N ARG A 177 -23.96 15.08 -1.30
CA ARG A 177 -24.97 14.32 -0.54
C ARG A 177 -24.34 13.63 0.67
N PRO A 178 -25.04 13.56 1.81
CA PRO A 178 -24.58 12.79 2.96
C PRO A 178 -24.78 11.30 2.73
N TYR A 179 -23.76 10.49 3.03
CA TYR A 179 -23.83 9.03 2.95
C TYR A 179 -23.48 8.31 4.26
N GLY A 180 -22.88 9.01 5.22
CA GLY A 180 -22.53 8.47 6.54
C GLY A 180 -21.99 9.59 7.41
N SER A 181 -21.05 9.28 8.29
CA SER A 181 -20.42 10.27 9.15
C SER A 181 -18.89 10.29 9.03
N LEU A 182 -18.35 11.47 9.22
CA LEU A 182 -16.97 11.73 9.58
C LEU A 182 -16.89 11.80 11.11
N ILE A 183 -16.18 10.85 11.71
CA ILE A 183 -15.89 10.85 13.15
C ILE A 183 -14.43 11.22 13.34
N GLU A 184 -14.18 12.20 14.19
CA GLU A 184 -12.84 12.67 14.50
C GLU A 184 -12.48 12.36 15.95
N ILE A 185 -11.34 11.70 16.14
CA ILE A 185 -10.82 11.30 17.44
C ILE A 185 -9.46 11.97 17.63
N GLN A 186 -9.32 12.74 18.70
CA GLN A 186 -8.03 13.24 19.16
C GLN A 186 -7.35 12.15 20.02
N PRO A 187 -6.20 11.60 19.61
CA PRO A 187 -5.53 10.54 20.37
C PRO A 187 -4.96 11.07 21.68
N SER A 188 -5.16 10.36 22.79
CA SER A 188 -4.63 10.74 24.10
C SER A 188 -3.10 10.77 24.14
N ALA A 189 -2.45 9.87 23.40
CA ALA A 189 -0.99 9.78 23.32
C ALA A 189 -0.36 10.80 22.36
N ALA A 190 -1.16 11.45 21.51
CA ALA A 190 -0.69 12.45 20.54
C ALA A 190 -1.76 13.53 20.29
N PRO A 191 -2.00 14.44 21.25
CA PRO A 191 -3.09 15.42 21.15
C PRO A 191 -2.92 16.47 20.04
N SER A 192 -1.72 16.61 19.46
CA SER A 192 -1.49 17.46 18.29
C SER A 192 -2.04 16.88 16.98
N LEU A 193 -2.61 15.68 17.02
CA LEU A 193 -3.13 14.96 15.88
C LEU A 193 -4.63 14.72 16.01
N VAL A 194 -5.29 14.49 14.88
CA VAL A 194 -6.66 13.99 14.82
C VAL A 194 -6.74 12.84 13.83
N ILE A 195 -7.41 11.77 14.25
CA ILE A 195 -7.77 10.64 13.40
C ILE A 195 -9.19 10.84 12.92
N SER A 196 -9.37 10.86 11.62
CA SER A 196 -10.68 10.86 10.97
C SER A 196 -11.05 9.44 10.56
N LEU A 197 -12.31 9.08 10.79
CA LEU A 197 -12.92 7.85 10.30
C LEU A 197 -14.14 8.22 9.44
N THR A 198 -14.22 7.68 8.23
CA THR A 198 -15.35 7.88 7.32
C THR A 198 -15.90 6.53 6.83
N HIS A 199 -16.95 6.59 5.99
CA HIS A 199 -17.65 5.40 5.45
C HIS A 199 -18.32 4.55 6.53
N LEU A 200 -18.93 5.22 7.50
CA LEU A 200 -19.60 4.58 8.61
C LEU A 200 -20.86 5.34 9.05
N SER A 201 -21.81 4.60 9.62
CA SER A 201 -22.90 5.14 10.43
C SER A 201 -22.40 5.21 11.87
N PRO A 202 -22.54 6.35 12.57
CA PRO A 202 -22.04 6.50 13.93
C PRO A 202 -22.84 5.62 14.89
N ASP A 203 -22.19 5.14 15.95
CA ASP A 203 -22.89 4.44 17.03
C ASP A 203 -23.76 5.44 17.81
N PRO A 204 -25.05 5.15 18.08
CA PRO A 204 -25.94 6.09 18.77
C PRO A 204 -25.49 6.48 20.19
N ALA A 205 -24.64 5.68 20.83
CA ALA A 205 -24.07 5.99 22.13
C ALA A 205 -22.88 6.96 22.06
N LEU A 206 -22.38 7.25 20.86
CA LEU A 206 -21.22 8.12 20.65
C LEU A 206 -21.64 9.57 20.54
N THR A 207 -20.99 10.45 21.31
CA THR A 207 -21.17 11.90 21.24
C THR A 207 -19.81 12.60 21.17
N VAL A 208 -19.80 13.86 20.73
CA VAL A 208 -18.62 14.71 20.91
C VAL A 208 -18.30 14.79 22.41
N GLY A 209 -17.02 14.65 22.76
CA GLY A 209 -16.53 14.55 24.13
C GLY A 209 -16.49 13.13 24.70
N SER A 210 -17.01 12.10 24.01
CA SER A 210 -16.89 10.72 24.46
C SER A 210 -15.42 10.28 24.54
N VAL A 211 -15.04 9.65 25.65
CA VAL A 211 -13.74 8.96 25.77
C VAL A 211 -13.86 7.57 25.15
N VAL A 212 -12.92 7.24 24.26
CA VAL A 212 -12.90 5.98 23.52
C VAL A 212 -11.62 5.20 23.82
N ALA A 213 -11.74 3.87 23.88
CA ALA A 213 -10.64 2.95 24.08
C ALA A 213 -10.38 2.14 22.81
N ALA A 214 -9.11 2.04 22.42
CA ALA A 214 -8.66 1.36 21.22
C ALA A 214 -9.14 -0.09 21.19
N SER A 215 -9.61 -0.54 20.02
CA SER A 215 -10.13 -1.89 19.78
C SER A 215 -11.31 -2.30 20.66
N SER A 216 -11.87 -1.42 21.50
CA SER A 216 -12.87 -1.80 22.52
C SER A 216 -14.14 -0.96 22.44
N THR A 217 -14.01 0.35 22.26
CA THR A 217 -15.19 1.23 22.10
C THR A 217 -15.67 1.16 20.66
N LYS A 218 -16.93 0.76 20.48
CA LYS A 218 -17.59 0.80 19.19
C LYS A 218 -17.88 2.25 18.80
N VAL A 219 -17.49 2.62 17.59
CA VAL A 219 -17.67 3.99 17.05
C VAL A 219 -18.72 4.03 15.94
N GLY A 220 -19.03 2.89 15.32
CA GLY A 220 -20.04 2.86 14.27
C GLY A 220 -20.16 1.52 13.56
N ARG A 221 -20.71 1.57 12.36
CA ARG A 221 -20.84 0.43 11.43
C ARG A 221 -20.50 0.85 10.01
N VAL A 222 -19.83 -0.02 9.27
CA VAL A 222 -19.54 0.19 7.84
C VAL A 222 -20.85 0.36 7.06
N ILE A 223 -20.91 1.35 6.18
CA ILE A 223 -22.04 1.57 5.26
C ILE A 223 -21.78 0.94 3.89
N ASP A 224 -22.82 0.79 3.08
CA ASP A 224 -22.68 0.37 1.69
C ASP A 224 -22.55 1.59 0.77
N LEU A 225 -21.38 1.77 0.18
CA LEU A 225 -21.10 2.81 -0.82
C LEU A 225 -20.94 2.24 -2.23
N SER A 226 -21.13 0.93 -2.42
CA SER A 226 -20.86 0.26 -3.70
C SER A 226 -21.73 0.76 -4.86
N GLY A 227 -22.91 1.30 -4.57
CA GLY A 227 -23.80 1.95 -5.55
C GLY A 227 -23.46 3.41 -5.86
N VAL A 228 -22.51 4.01 -5.14
CA VAL A 228 -22.19 5.44 -5.19
C VAL A 228 -20.80 5.67 -5.76
N GLU A 229 -19.83 4.84 -5.36
CA GLU A 229 -18.44 4.96 -5.76
C GLU A 229 -17.80 3.59 -5.96
N LYS A 230 -16.90 3.51 -6.96
CA LYS A 230 -16.09 2.32 -7.19
C LYS A 230 -14.87 2.33 -6.25
N GLN A 231 -14.98 1.58 -5.17
CA GLN A 231 -13.94 1.47 -4.15
C GLN A 231 -12.65 0.85 -4.71
N ALA A 232 -11.49 1.44 -4.44
CA ALA A 232 -10.21 0.90 -4.91
C ALA A 232 -9.91 -0.48 -4.30
N LEU A 233 -10.34 -0.70 -3.05
CA LEU A 233 -10.21 -1.95 -2.31
C LEU A 233 -10.99 -3.11 -2.96
N SER A 234 -12.01 -2.83 -3.79
CA SER A 234 -12.84 -3.84 -4.47
C SER A 234 -12.04 -4.81 -5.35
N LYS A 235 -10.83 -4.41 -5.80
CA LYS A 235 -9.92 -5.27 -6.57
C LYS A 235 -9.37 -6.44 -5.74
N TYR A 236 -9.41 -6.32 -4.41
CA TYR A 236 -8.80 -7.24 -3.45
C TYR A 236 -9.82 -7.91 -2.53
N THR A 237 -11.11 -7.58 -2.65
CA THR A 237 -12.16 -8.13 -1.81
C THR A 237 -13.25 -8.82 -2.64
N GLN A 238 -14.18 -9.49 -1.94
CA GLN A 238 -15.34 -10.16 -2.54
C GLN A 238 -16.67 -9.47 -2.15
N ASP A 239 -16.60 -8.31 -1.50
CA ASP A 239 -17.72 -7.58 -0.89
C ASP A 239 -17.86 -6.14 -1.44
N ALA A 240 -17.52 -5.97 -2.72
CA ALA A 240 -17.52 -4.68 -3.43
C ALA A 240 -16.55 -3.62 -2.87
N GLY A 241 -15.71 -3.96 -1.90
CA GLY A 241 -14.68 -3.08 -1.36
C GLY A 241 -15.18 -2.06 -0.36
N ASN A 242 -16.35 -2.29 0.24
CA ASN A 242 -16.82 -1.48 1.36
C ASN A 242 -15.82 -1.57 2.52
N HIS A 243 -15.57 -0.45 3.19
CA HIS A 243 -14.52 -0.34 4.18
C HIS A 243 -14.81 0.82 5.15
N VAL A 244 -14.03 0.88 6.23
CA VAL A 244 -13.82 2.13 6.98
C VAL A 244 -12.53 2.76 6.48
N ALA A 245 -12.58 4.04 6.13
CA ALA A 245 -11.41 4.82 5.72
C ALA A 245 -10.90 5.64 6.91
N ILE A 246 -9.59 5.60 7.14
CA ILE A 246 -8.90 6.24 8.25
C ILE A 246 -7.80 7.16 7.69
N GLU A 247 -7.82 8.43 8.11
CA GLU A 247 -6.73 9.37 7.83
C GLU A 247 -6.28 10.08 9.10
N LEU A 248 -5.00 10.41 9.14
CA LEU A 248 -4.37 11.15 10.23
C LEU A 248 -4.03 12.56 9.77
N ARG A 249 -4.41 13.58 10.54
CA ARG A 249 -4.13 14.99 10.25
C ARG A 249 -3.57 15.71 11.46
N ALA A 250 -2.91 16.84 11.25
CA ALA A 250 -2.56 17.73 12.35
C ALA A 250 -3.82 18.41 12.88
N ALA A 251 -3.97 18.51 14.20
CA ALA A 251 -5.13 19.16 14.81
C ALA A 251 -5.25 20.63 14.37
N ALA A 252 -4.13 21.30 14.10
CA ALA A 252 -4.08 22.69 13.65
C ALA A 252 -4.61 22.91 12.21
N THR A 253 -4.81 21.85 11.43
CA THR A 253 -5.30 21.94 10.04
C THR A 253 -6.80 21.68 9.89
N LEU A 254 -7.51 21.46 11.00
CA LEU A 254 -8.96 21.33 10.99
C LEU A 254 -9.58 22.71 10.78
N LEU A 255 -10.29 22.88 9.67
CA LEU A 255 -11.12 24.06 9.44
C LEU A 255 -12.40 23.94 10.28
N PRO A 256 -12.85 25.02 10.94
CA PRO A 256 -14.05 25.03 11.78
C PRO A 256 -15.36 24.89 11.00
#